data_AF-A0A941JHH7-F1
#
_entry.id   AF-A0A941JHH7-F1
#
_cell.length_a   1.000
_cell.length_b   1.000
_cell.length_c   1.000
_cell.angle_alpha   90.00
_cell.angle_beta   90.00
_cell.angle_gamma   90.00
#
_symmetry.space_group_name_H-M   'P 1'
#
loop_
_entity.id
_entity.type
_entity.pdbx_description
1 polymer ?
#
loop_
_entity_poly.entity_id
_entity_poly.type
_entity_poly.pdbx_seq_one_letter_code
_entity_poly.pdbx_strand_id
1 'polypeptide(L)'
;MEERTIKNNPSLLTLYEMDKNFIKYNLSKERAFHFPTKNGLVVIESSELCDWIIEVQTKEELREMVMMIRKIKRRKAPIRPLLITIGIGLTSIYENEVSGGSSFK
;
A
#
# COMPACT_ATOMS: atom_id res chain seq x y z
N MET A 1 3.98 -23.48 -45.18
CA MET A 1 3.29 -22.72 -44.11
C MET A 1 3.89 -23.19 -42.81
N GLU A 2 4.77 -22.40 -42.21
CA GLU A 2 5.35 -22.76 -40.91
C GLU A 2 4.38 -22.34 -39.81
N GLU A 3 3.86 -23.34 -39.12
CA GLU A 3 3.03 -23.22 -37.93
C GLU A 3 3.88 -22.58 -36.81
N ARG A 4 3.70 -21.27 -36.60
CA ARG A 4 4.33 -20.58 -35.48
C ARG A 4 3.62 -21.01 -34.20
N THR A 5 4.19 -22.00 -33.51
CA THR A 5 3.85 -22.31 -32.12
C THR A 5 3.97 -21.03 -31.30
N ILE A 6 2.82 -20.50 -30.87
CA ILE A 6 2.74 -19.41 -29.90
C ILE A 6 3.34 -19.96 -28.61
N LYS A 7 4.61 -19.63 -28.35
CA LYS A 7 5.23 -19.87 -27.04
C LYS A 7 4.37 -19.16 -26.01
N ASN A 8 3.74 -19.93 -25.12
CA ASN A 8 2.97 -19.44 -23.98
C ASN A 8 3.78 -18.35 -23.25
N ASN A 9 3.36 -17.09 -23.45
CA ASN A 9 4.00 -15.94 -22.84
C ASN A 9 3.74 -15.97 -21.32
N PRO A 10 4.75 -15.71 -20.49
CA PRO A 10 4.64 -15.85 -19.04
C PRO A 10 3.63 -14.83 -18.49
N SER A 11 2.54 -15.35 -17.91
CA SER A 11 1.46 -14.67 -17.17
C SER A 11 1.22 -13.18 -17.52
N LEU A 12 0.19 -12.90 -18.31
CA LEU A 12 -0.39 -11.56 -18.39
C LEU A 12 -0.81 -11.13 -16.97
N LEU A 13 -0.02 -10.26 -16.34
CA LEU A 13 -0.38 -9.66 -15.05
C LEU A 13 -1.64 -8.82 -15.25
N THR A 14 -2.65 -9.02 -14.39
CA THR A 14 -3.83 -8.17 -14.40
C THR A 14 -3.44 -6.75 -13.98
N LEU A 15 -4.24 -5.75 -14.37
CA LEU A 15 -4.03 -4.37 -13.92
C LEU A 15 -3.95 -4.27 -12.39
N TYR A 16 -4.75 -5.07 -11.69
CA TYR A 16 -4.74 -5.14 -10.23
C TYR A 16 -3.40 -5.64 -9.67
N GLU A 17 -2.82 -6.69 -10.25
CA GLU A 17 -1.48 -7.17 -9.86
C GLU A 17 -0.40 -6.13 -10.17
N MET A 18 -0.51 -5.44 -11.31
CA MET A 18 0.40 -4.36 -11.66
C MET A 18 0.33 -3.21 -10.65
N ASP A 19 -0.86 -2.84 -10.20
CA ASP A 19 -1.06 -1.77 -9.23
C ASP A 19 -0.50 -2.14 -7.85
N LYS A 20 -0.75 -3.37 -7.36
CA LYS A 20 -0.13 -3.89 -6.13
C LYS A 20 1.40 -3.87 -6.19
N ASN A 21 1.97 -4.38 -7.29
CA ASN A 21 3.41 -4.40 -7.48
C ASN A 21 4.00 -2.98 -7.55
N PHE A 22 3.28 -2.04 -8.18
CA PHE A 22 3.70 -0.65 -8.23
C PHE A 22 3.73 -0.02 -6.84
N ILE A 23 2.70 -0.24 -6.01
CA ILE A 23 2.66 0.25 -4.63
C ILE A 23 3.82 -0.36 -3.84
N LYS A 24 3.97 -1.69 -3.86
CA LYS A 24 5.05 -2.41 -3.16
C LYS A 24 6.44 -1.89 -3.52
N TYR A 25 6.70 -1.64 -4.80
CA TYR A 25 7.97 -1.09 -5.27
C TYR A 25 8.24 0.33 -4.77
N ASN A 26 7.21 1.17 -4.65
CA ASN A 26 7.41 2.54 -4.19
C ASN A 26 7.53 2.61 -2.67
N LEU A 27 6.79 1.77 -1.93
CA LEU A 27 6.91 1.69 -0.48
C LEU A 27 8.24 1.08 -0.06
N SER A 28 8.73 0.02 -0.69
CA SER A 28 10.00 -0.62 -0.30
C SER A 28 11.25 0.28 -0.33
N LYS A 29 11.14 1.48 -0.91
CA LYS A 29 12.20 2.50 -0.93
C LYS A 29 12.16 3.46 0.24
N GLU A 30 11.07 3.48 0.99
CA GLU A 30 10.86 4.32 2.15
C GLU A 30 11.40 3.64 3.40
N ARG A 31 11.93 4.45 4.32
CA ARG A 31 12.24 3.99 5.68
C ARG A 31 10.94 3.84 6.47
N ALA A 32 11.03 3.14 7.60
CA ALA A 32 9.97 3.04 8.59
C ALA A 32 9.23 4.36 8.84
N PHE A 33 7.93 4.25 9.06
CA PHE A 33 7.02 5.36 9.30
C PHE A 33 6.76 5.47 10.80
N HIS A 34 6.64 6.71 11.26
CA HIS A 34 6.39 7.02 12.66
C HIS A 34 5.04 7.70 12.73
N PHE A 35 4.09 7.08 13.42
CA PHE A 35 2.72 7.53 13.52
C PHE A 35 2.41 7.92 14.97
N PRO A 36 1.99 9.17 15.22
CA PRO A 36 1.49 9.55 16.52
C PRO A 36 0.13 8.90 16.75
N THR A 37 -0.02 8.22 17.88
CA THR A 37 -1.22 7.53 18.34
C THR A 37 -1.65 8.07 19.70
N LYS A 38 -2.85 7.71 20.17
CA LYS A 38 -3.28 8.06 21.54
C LYS A 38 -2.35 7.48 22.62
N ASN A 39 -1.71 6.35 22.32
CA ASN A 39 -0.86 5.60 23.24
C ASN A 39 0.64 5.89 23.06
N GLY A 40 1.01 6.87 22.22
CA GLY A 40 2.39 7.28 22.01
C GLY A 40 2.81 7.30 20.53
N LEU A 41 4.03 6.85 20.25
CA LEU A 41 4.57 6.78 18.89
C LEU A 41 4.64 5.33 18.45
N VAL A 42 3.96 5.00 17.35
CA VAL A 42 4.06 3.68 16.73
C VAL A 42 5.00 3.78 15.53
N VAL A 43 5.92 2.83 15.44
CA VAL A 43 6.84 2.70 14.31
C VAL A 43 6.38 1.50 13.48
N ILE A 44 6.10 1.74 12.20
CA ILE A 44 5.64 0.72 11.26
C ILE A 44 6.66 0.62 10.13
N GLU A 45 7.13 -0.59 9.87
CA GLU A 45 8.03 -0.84 8.76
C GLU A 45 7.33 -0.63 7.42
N SER A 46 8.08 -0.19 6.41
CA SER A 46 7.43 0.13 5.13
C SER A 46 6.80 -1.09 4.44
N SER A 47 7.32 -2.29 4.68
CA SER A 47 6.73 -3.53 4.18
C SER A 47 5.39 -3.80 4.85
N GLU A 48 5.32 -3.63 6.17
CA GLU A 48 4.11 -3.86 6.95
C GLU A 48 3.00 -2.88 6.56
N LEU A 49 3.32 -1.59 6.43
CA LEU A 49 2.36 -0.60 5.93
C LEU A 49 1.89 -0.93 4.51
N CYS A 50 2.75 -1.50 3.67
CA CYS A 50 2.37 -1.91 2.32
C CYS A 50 1.36 -3.06 2.33
N ASP A 51 1.59 -4.05 3.18
CA ASP A 51 0.71 -5.21 3.29
C ASP A 51 -0.67 -4.75 3.79
N TRP A 52 -0.73 -3.88 4.80
CA TRP A 52 -1.99 -3.29 5.28
C TRP A 52 -2.76 -2.53 4.20
N ILE A 53 -2.06 -1.72 3.41
CA ILE A 53 -2.67 -0.97 2.31
C ILE A 53 -3.28 -1.93 1.27
N ILE A 54 -2.56 -3.01 0.93
CA ILE A 54 -3.02 -3.98 -0.07
C ILE A 54 -4.20 -4.80 0.45
N GLU A 55 -4.21 -5.13 1.74
CA GLU A 55 -5.24 -5.97 2.37
C GLU A 55 -6.56 -5.22 2.62
N VAL A 56 -6.48 -3.95 3.02
CA VAL A 56 -7.66 -3.17 3.45
C VAL A 56 -8.35 -2.46 2.28
N GLN A 57 -7.60 -2.09 1.23
CA GLN A 57 -8.16 -1.30 0.14
C GLN A 57 -8.78 -2.15 -0.98
N THR A 58 -9.86 -1.62 -1.55
CA THR A 58 -10.48 -2.14 -2.77
C THR A 58 -9.57 -1.96 -3.99
N LYS A 59 -9.89 -2.65 -5.08
CA LYS A 59 -9.11 -2.56 -6.34
C LYS A 59 -9.11 -1.13 -6.89
N GLU A 60 -10.24 -0.45 -6.77
CA GLU A 60 -10.47 0.91 -7.23
C GLU A 60 -9.63 1.91 -6.41
N GLU A 61 -9.61 1.78 -5.08
CA GLU A 61 -8.79 2.63 -4.20
C GLU A 61 -7.30 2.44 -4.45
N LEU A 62 -6.84 1.20 -4.64
CA LEU A 62 -5.45 0.92 -5.01
C LEU A 62 -5.09 1.56 -6.36
N ARG A 63 -6.02 1.53 -7.33
CA ARG A 63 -5.83 2.17 -8.63
C ARG A 63 -5.69 3.69 -8.49
N GLU A 64 -6.55 4.32 -7.69
CA GLU A 64 -6.49 5.74 -7.41
C GLU A 64 -5.19 6.13 -6.72
N MET A 65 -4.73 5.33 -5.76
CA MET A 65 -3.45 5.51 -5.09
C MET A 65 -2.28 5.48 -6.08
N VAL A 66 -2.25 4.51 -7.00
CA VAL A 66 -1.24 4.46 -8.08
C VAL A 66 -1.26 5.74 -8.92
N MET A 67 -2.45 6.24 -9.26
CA MET A 67 -2.60 7.47 -10.03
C MET A 67 -2.11 8.70 -9.25
N MET A 68 -2.36 8.78 -7.93
CA MET A 68 -1.84 9.84 -7.07
C MET A 68 -0.31 9.80 -6.98
N ILE A 69 0.28 8.64 -6.72
CA ILE A 69 1.74 8.45 -6.67
C ILE A 69 2.37 8.89 -7.99
N ARG A 70 1.80 8.47 -9.14
CA ARG A 70 2.27 8.91 -10.46
C ARG A 70 2.22 10.42 -10.63
N LYS A 71 1.12 11.07 -10.23
CA LYS A 71 0.97 12.54 -10.30
C LYS A 71 2.01 13.25 -9.44
N ILE A 72 2.27 12.77 -8.22
CA ILE A 72 3.27 13.32 -7.30
C ILE A 72 4.68 13.16 -7.88
N LYS A 73 5.04 11.96 -8.34
CA LYS A 73 6.36 11.68 -8.94
C LYS A 73 6.61 12.49 -10.21
N ARG A 74 5.58 12.71 -11.04
CA ARG A 74 5.68 13.60 -12.21
C ARG A 74 6.04 15.03 -11.84
N ARG A 75 5.64 15.50 -10.66
CA ARG A 75 6.01 16.80 -10.09
C ARG A 75 7.36 16.78 -9.34
N LYS A 76 8.07 15.65 -9.36
CA LYS A 76 9.32 15.42 -8.61
C LYS A 76 9.17 15.66 -7.09
N ALA A 77 7.95 15.51 -6.58
CA ALA A 77 7.66 15.66 -5.16
C ALA A 77 7.83 14.33 -4.41
N PRO A 78 8.14 14.34 -3.10
CA PRO A 78 8.21 13.12 -2.30
C PRO A 78 6.82 12.51 -2.14
N ILE A 79 6.75 11.18 -2.21
CA ILE A 79 5.49 10.43 -2.02
C ILE A 79 5.21 10.16 -0.54
N ARG A 80 6.23 10.26 0.31
CA ARG A 80 6.16 10.00 1.74
C ARG A 80 4.99 10.71 2.45
N PRO A 81 4.68 11.99 2.19
CA PRO A 81 3.53 12.65 2.82
C PRO A 81 2.19 11.95 2.52
N LEU A 82 1.97 11.50 1.27
CA LEU A 82 0.77 10.73 0.91
C LEU A 82 0.68 9.44 1.72
N LEU A 83 1.80 8.72 1.83
CA LEU A 83 1.87 7.46 2.58
C LEU A 83 1.65 7.66 4.08
N ILE A 84 2.14 8.77 4.64
CA ILE A 84 1.87 9.13 6.03
C ILE A 84 0.38 9.39 6.23
N THR A 85 -0.28 10.16 5.35
CA THR A 85 -1.71 10.43 5.45
C THR A 85 -2.54 9.14 5.42
N ILE A 86 -2.21 8.22 4.50
CA ILE A 86 -2.89 6.92 4.41
C ILE A 86 -2.63 6.10 5.68
N GLY A 87 -1.37 6.04 6.13
CA GLY A 87 -0.98 5.30 7.33
C GLY A 87 -1.68 5.78 8.60
N ILE A 88 -1.84 7.10 8.79
CA ILE A 88 -2.60 7.67 9.92
C ILE A 88 -4.07 7.18 9.90
N GLY A 89 -4.68 7.13 8.72
CA GLY A 89 -6.04 6.60 8.58
C GLY A 89 -6.12 5.14 9.00
N LEU A 90 -5.19 4.32 8.54
CA LEU A 90 -5.13 2.89 8.86
C LEU A 90 -4.83 2.65 10.34
N THR A 91 -3.85 3.33 10.95
CA THR A 91 -3.51 3.15 12.38
C THR A 91 -4.68 3.51 13.29
N SER A 92 -5.50 4.49 12.91
CA SER A 92 -6.69 4.86 13.68
C SER A 92 -7.74 3.73 13.75
N ILE A 93 -7.82 2.89 12.71
CA ILE A 93 -8.73 1.74 12.67
C ILE A 93 -8.23 0.67 13.64
N TYR A 94 -6.94 0.31 13.56
CA TYR A 94 -6.32 -0.65 14.48
C TYR A 94 -6.42 -0.21 15.95
N GLU A 95 -6.24 1.08 16.25
CA GLU A 95 -6.41 1.58 17.62
C GLU A 95 -7.83 1.35 18.15
N ASN A 96 -8.86 1.53 17.32
CA ASN A 96 -10.24 1.33 17.73
C ASN A 96 -10.58 -0.15 17.92
N GLU A 97 -10.02 -1.05 17.10
CA GLU A 97 -10.17 -2.50 17.26
C GLU A 97 -9.48 -3.01 18.54
N VAL A 98 -8.27 -2.51 18.85
CA VAL A 98 -7.52 -2.90 20.05
C VAL A 98 -8.13 -2.29 21.33
N SER A 99 -8.64 -1.06 21.26
CA SER A 99 -9.28 -0.40 22.41
C SER A 99 -10.69 -0.92 22.70
N GLY A 100 -11.36 -1.57 21.73
CA GLY A 100 -12.63 -2.27 21.91
C GLY A 100 -12.50 -3.70 22.46
N GLY A 101 -11.27 -4.21 22.62
CA GLY A 101 -10.96 -5.61 22.97
C GLY A 101 -10.64 -5.88 24.43
N SER A 102 -10.97 -4.98 25.37
CA SER A 102 -10.84 -5.26 26.81
C SER A 102 -12.16 -5.74 27.42
N SER A 103 -12.66 -6.89 26.95
CA SER A 103 -13.54 -7.75 27.76
C SER A 103 -13.50 -9.20 27.28
N PHE A 104 -12.33 -9.84 27.45
CA PHE A 104 -12.30 -11.28 27.67
C PHE A 104 -12.03 -11.52 29.16
N LYS A 105 -13.11 -11.51 29.93
CA LYS A 105 -13.31 -12.32 31.14
C LYS A 105 -14.76 -12.76 31.16
#